data_AF-A0A8H4LSD6-F1
#
_entry.id   AF-A0A8H4LSD6-F1
#
_cell.length_a   1.000
_cell.length_b   1.000
_cell.length_c   1.000
_cell.angle_alpha   90.00
_cell.angle_beta   90.00
_cell.angle_gamma   90.00
#
_symmetry.space_group_name_H-M   'P 1'
#
loop_
_entity.id
_entity.type
_entity.pdbx_description
1 polymer ?
#
loop_
_entity_poly.entity_id
_entity_poly.type
_entity_poly.pdbx_seq_one_letter_code
_entity_poly.pdbx_strand_id
1 'polypeptide(L)'
;MGFLKLSRVSSLFLVLCLVLYCFSPEIHRLGDHVRQTNPLSGQRHVEQAFTPTPGELACLHGLSPRPGGPSHHVSPDPDAVSVMGTIPNIVHFIFLQRHPLGHAGQGDFDFLAYLSVRSAIVSLRPDRVLLHYSYTGQPYSQRANGTTEARDDPLIDRNPWIRRLKANVELVRHRRLDSSLHHAEHLADTMRLEVLLAHGGIYMDIDAFALRPFTDILSTPRPHDVVLGNEGGNRAGLCNAIVAARPNSAFVERWLQTYKGVDLNKEWNYHSVVLPKLLAAKHPDEVCELPPDAFFWPTWTWRHVQWMHEPIDRAEARWWQGKMEQTGGGLFENQLAYHAWSQMARGRFLERLTPQVVRDEDTRFNLLMRRFVEEDL
;
A
#
# COMPACT_ATOMS: atom_id res chain seq x y z
N MET A 1 -8.72 -18.49 -61.16
CA MET A 1 -7.90 -17.37 -60.62
C MET A 1 -8.48 -16.69 -59.35
N GLY A 2 -9.51 -17.24 -58.68
CA GLY A 2 -10.12 -16.63 -57.48
C GLY A 2 -9.63 -17.18 -56.11
N PHE A 3 -9.17 -18.44 -56.06
CA PHE A 3 -8.80 -19.09 -54.80
C PHE A 3 -7.46 -18.60 -54.20
N LEU A 4 -6.49 -18.17 -55.02
CA LEU A 4 -5.21 -17.64 -54.51
C LEU A 4 -5.32 -16.25 -53.85
N LYS A 5 -6.37 -15.46 -54.15
CA LYS A 5 -6.56 -14.12 -53.57
C LYS A 5 -7.18 -14.17 -52.17
N LEU A 6 -8.13 -15.09 -51.90
CA LEU A 6 -8.73 -15.25 -50.56
C LEU A 6 -7.74 -15.77 -49.51
N SER A 7 -6.83 -16.68 -49.91
CA SER A 7 -5.78 -17.22 -49.05
C SER A 7 -4.79 -16.13 -48.58
N ARG A 8 -4.34 -15.25 -49.49
CA ARG A 8 -3.40 -14.16 -49.15
C ARG A 8 -3.99 -13.10 -48.24
N VAL A 9 -5.28 -12.76 -48.41
CA VAL A 9 -5.98 -11.79 -47.55
C VAL A 9 -6.16 -12.35 -46.13
N SER A 10 -6.50 -13.64 -46.01
CA SER A 10 -6.61 -14.31 -44.71
C SER A 10 -5.26 -14.41 -43.99
N SER A 11 -4.17 -14.71 -44.72
CA SER A 11 -2.82 -14.73 -44.15
C SER A 11 -2.36 -13.34 -43.70
N LEU A 12 -2.66 -12.27 -44.46
CA LEU A 12 -2.29 -10.91 -44.09
C LEU A 12 -3.06 -10.43 -42.86
N PHE A 13 -4.34 -10.79 -42.74
CA PHE A 13 -5.15 -10.50 -41.56
C PHE A 13 -4.64 -11.25 -40.32
N LEU A 14 -4.28 -12.53 -40.45
CA LEU A 14 -3.71 -13.31 -39.35
C LEU A 14 -2.35 -12.76 -38.89
N VAL A 15 -1.50 -12.36 -39.84
CA VAL A 15 -0.22 -11.70 -39.53
C VAL A 15 -0.46 -10.36 -38.85
N LEU A 16 -1.42 -9.56 -39.30
CA LEU A 16 -1.78 -8.30 -38.65
C LEU A 16 -2.33 -8.53 -37.23
N CYS A 17 -3.18 -9.52 -37.02
CA CYS A 17 -3.68 -9.90 -35.69
C CYS A 17 -2.55 -10.39 -34.77
N LEU A 18 -1.62 -11.19 -35.28
CA LEU A 18 -0.44 -11.64 -34.54
C LEU A 18 0.50 -10.48 -34.19
N VAL A 19 0.73 -9.56 -35.13
CA VAL A 19 1.51 -8.34 -34.90
C VAL A 19 0.81 -7.49 -33.83
N LEU A 20 -0.47 -7.20 -33.97
CA LEU A 20 -1.24 -6.44 -32.97
C LEU A 20 -1.25 -7.13 -31.61
N TYR A 21 -1.36 -8.46 -31.56
CA TYR A 21 -1.29 -9.24 -30.32
C TYR A 21 0.11 -9.13 -29.68
N CYS A 22 1.18 -9.34 -30.45
CA CYS A 22 2.56 -9.25 -29.96
C CYS A 22 2.95 -7.84 -29.52
N PHE A 23 2.47 -6.80 -30.20
CA PHE A 23 2.73 -5.39 -29.85
C PHE A 23 1.70 -4.81 -28.87
N SER A 24 0.61 -5.53 -28.56
CA SER A 24 -0.43 -5.03 -27.65
C SER A 24 0.11 -4.58 -26.29
N PRO A 25 1.08 -5.25 -25.64
CA PRO A 25 1.59 -4.79 -24.35
C PRO A 25 2.29 -3.43 -24.46
N GLU A 26 3.07 -3.22 -25.52
CA GLU A 26 3.80 -1.97 -25.73
C GLU A 26 2.88 -0.83 -26.16
N ILE A 27 1.83 -1.13 -26.93
CA ILE A 27 0.77 -0.17 -27.24
C ILE A 27 0.02 0.23 -25.97
N HIS A 28 -0.31 -0.72 -25.10
CA HIS A 28 -0.95 -0.43 -23.81
C HIS A 28 -0.06 0.42 -22.91
N ARG A 29 1.25 0.12 -22.82
CA ARG A 29 2.21 0.93 -22.07
C ARG A 29 2.36 2.34 -22.63
N LEU A 30 2.42 2.49 -23.95
CA LEU A 30 2.46 3.81 -24.59
C LEU A 30 1.18 4.60 -24.31
N GLY A 31 0.01 3.97 -24.43
CA GLY A 31 -1.28 4.58 -24.12
C GLY A 31 -1.36 5.03 -22.66
N ASP A 32 -0.93 4.18 -21.72
CA ASP A 32 -0.88 4.51 -20.30
C ASP A 32 0.11 5.65 -20.02
N HIS A 33 1.31 5.61 -20.61
CA HIS A 33 2.29 6.69 -20.52
C HIS A 33 1.70 8.03 -21.00
N VAL A 34 1.06 8.07 -22.17
CA VAL A 34 0.44 9.29 -22.71
C VAL A 34 -0.69 9.78 -21.81
N ARG A 35 -1.55 8.87 -21.35
CA ARG A 35 -2.65 9.17 -20.41
C ARG A 35 -2.15 9.77 -19.10
N GLN A 36 -1.03 9.28 -18.58
CA GLN A 36 -0.48 9.69 -17.30
C GLN A 36 0.40 10.94 -17.39
N THR A 37 1.14 11.13 -18.48
CA THR A 37 2.16 12.20 -18.57
C THR A 37 1.72 13.42 -19.35
N ASN A 38 0.54 13.39 -20.00
CA ASN A 38 0.04 14.58 -20.71
C ASN A 38 -0.20 15.75 -19.73
N PRO A 39 -0.14 17.01 -20.20
CA PRO A 39 -0.27 18.19 -19.34
C PRO A 39 -1.60 18.30 -18.57
N LEU A 40 -2.67 17.64 -19.04
CA LEU A 40 -4.00 17.67 -18.44
C LEU A 40 -4.26 16.53 -17.46
N SER A 41 -3.32 15.60 -17.30
CA SER A 41 -3.43 14.43 -16.40
C SER A 41 -3.49 14.79 -14.91
N GLY A 42 -3.09 16.01 -14.55
CA GLY A 42 -2.96 16.44 -13.16
C GLY A 42 -1.71 15.91 -12.43
N GLN A 43 -0.93 14.99 -13.02
CA GLN A 43 0.24 14.39 -12.35
C GLN A 43 1.29 15.43 -11.94
N ARG A 44 1.47 16.52 -12.70
CA ARG A 44 2.40 17.60 -12.31
C ARG A 44 2.04 18.27 -10.99
N HIS A 45 0.75 18.32 -10.61
CA HIS A 45 0.34 18.85 -9.31
C HIS A 45 0.69 17.86 -8.20
N VAL A 46 0.56 16.55 -8.46
CA VAL A 46 0.97 15.50 -7.50
C VAL A 46 2.49 15.50 -7.32
N GLU A 47 3.25 15.69 -8.41
CA GLU A 47 4.72 15.73 -8.45
C GLU A 47 5.32 17.06 -7.97
N GLN A 48 4.51 18.06 -7.67
CA GLN A 48 5.04 19.37 -7.31
C GLN A 48 5.89 19.31 -6.04
N ALA A 49 6.92 20.14 -5.98
CA ALA A 49 7.74 20.27 -4.79
C ALA A 49 6.89 20.73 -3.59
N PHE A 50 7.27 20.26 -2.40
CA PHE A 50 6.62 20.63 -1.15
C PHE A 50 7.67 20.82 -0.06
N THR A 51 7.27 21.58 0.95
CA THR A 51 7.97 21.65 2.24
C THR A 51 6.98 21.14 3.29
N PRO A 52 7.38 20.22 4.19
CA PRO A 52 6.57 19.87 5.34
C PRO A 52 6.18 21.11 6.15
N THR A 53 4.91 21.21 6.51
CA THR A 53 4.42 22.27 7.39
C THR A 53 4.84 22.00 8.84
N PRO A 54 4.87 23.03 9.71
CA PRO A 54 5.15 22.80 11.13
C PRO A 54 4.19 21.81 11.79
N GLY A 55 2.92 21.77 11.38
CA GLY A 55 1.94 20.82 11.88
C GLY A 55 2.24 19.38 11.44
N GLU A 56 2.59 19.20 10.16
CA GLU A 56 3.00 17.90 9.62
C GLU A 56 4.25 17.35 10.30
N LEU A 57 5.25 18.20 10.56
CA LEU A 57 6.47 17.81 11.28
C LEU A 57 6.19 17.54 12.76
N ALA A 58 5.34 18.33 13.42
CA ALA A 58 4.92 18.04 14.78
C ALA A 58 4.26 16.66 14.85
N CYS A 59 3.37 16.37 13.90
CA CYS A 59 2.74 15.07 13.75
C CYS A 59 3.74 13.93 13.54
N LEU A 60 4.67 14.09 12.60
CA LEU A 60 5.71 13.11 12.29
C LEU A 60 6.58 12.75 13.50
N HIS A 61 6.81 13.72 14.40
CA HIS A 61 7.62 13.56 15.60
C HIS A 61 6.80 13.32 16.88
N GLY A 62 5.50 13.05 16.77
CA GLY A 62 4.65 12.77 17.94
C GLY A 62 4.45 13.97 18.87
N LEU A 63 4.62 15.20 18.38
CA LEU A 63 4.49 16.44 19.12
C LEU A 63 3.09 17.04 18.93
N SER A 64 2.61 17.80 19.93
CA SER A 64 1.38 18.60 19.77
C SER A 64 1.63 19.76 18.79
N PRO A 65 0.85 19.89 17.71
CA PRO A 65 0.92 21.06 16.85
C PRO A 65 0.37 22.29 17.59
N ARG A 66 1.23 23.08 18.23
CA ARG A 66 0.81 24.36 18.83
C ARG A 66 0.68 25.45 17.74
N PRO A 67 -0.37 26.29 17.76
CA PRO A 67 -0.40 27.50 16.97
C PRO A 67 0.50 28.56 17.61
N GLY A 68 1.65 28.85 16.98
CA GLY A 68 2.29 30.19 17.02
C GLY A 68 2.91 30.70 18.33
N GLY A 69 3.75 29.94 19.03
CA GLY A 69 4.56 30.46 20.14
C GLY A 69 6.00 29.95 20.11
N PRO A 70 7.00 30.69 20.65
CA PRO A 70 8.41 30.32 20.59
C PRO A 70 8.63 28.95 21.25
N SER A 71 9.49 28.16 20.61
CA SER A 71 9.90 26.82 21.01
C SER A 71 10.56 26.84 22.39
N HIS A 72 9.77 26.63 23.44
CA HIS A 72 10.31 26.17 24.72
C HIS A 72 10.40 24.66 24.66
N HIS A 73 11.64 24.15 24.66
CA HIS A 73 11.94 22.75 24.93
C HIS A 73 11.38 22.40 26.31
N VAL A 74 10.21 21.75 26.32
CA VAL A 74 9.74 21.02 27.48
C VAL A 74 10.19 19.58 27.26
N SER A 75 11.18 19.15 28.03
CA SER A 75 11.55 17.74 28.13
C SER A 75 10.29 16.96 28.54
N PRO A 76 9.91 15.88 27.82
CA PRO A 76 8.78 15.07 28.25
C PRO A 76 9.11 14.44 29.60
N ASP A 77 8.18 14.56 30.54
CA ASP A 77 8.17 13.76 31.76
C ASP A 77 7.94 12.29 31.34
N PRO A 78 8.91 11.39 31.55
CA PRO A 78 8.84 10.01 31.04
C PRO A 78 7.69 9.19 31.65
N ASP A 79 7.11 9.64 32.76
CA ASP A 79 6.08 8.89 33.51
C ASP A 79 4.63 9.35 33.23
N ALA A 80 4.41 10.37 32.38
CA ALA A 80 3.07 10.89 32.07
C ALA A 80 2.41 10.28 30.81
N VAL A 81 3.09 9.39 30.08
CA VAL A 81 2.51 8.66 28.95
C VAL A 81 1.68 7.50 29.48
N SER A 82 0.43 7.78 29.86
CA SER A 82 -0.50 6.70 30.23
C SER A 82 -0.64 5.74 29.04
N VAL A 83 -0.38 4.46 29.27
CA VAL A 83 -0.50 3.34 28.30
C VAL A 83 -1.91 3.24 27.68
N MET A 84 -2.92 3.91 28.26
CA MET A 84 -4.27 4.00 27.69
C MET A 84 -4.44 5.09 26.61
N GLY A 85 -3.35 5.80 26.27
CA GLY A 85 -3.39 6.99 25.44
C GLY A 85 -2.72 6.88 24.07
N THR A 86 -2.04 5.78 23.71
CA THR A 86 -1.28 5.66 22.43
C THR A 86 -2.01 4.80 21.41
N ILE A 87 -1.58 4.87 20.15
CA ILE A 87 -2.02 3.93 19.10
C ILE A 87 -1.31 2.59 19.34
N PRO A 88 -2.03 1.45 19.40
CA PRO A 88 -1.39 0.14 19.57
C PRO A 88 -0.36 -0.16 18.47
N ASN A 89 0.77 -0.80 18.80
CA ASN A 89 1.73 -1.27 17.79
C ASN A 89 1.32 -2.66 17.27
N ILE A 90 0.10 -2.75 16.75
CA ILE A 90 -0.48 -3.95 16.14
C ILE A 90 -0.63 -3.68 14.65
N VAL A 91 -0.09 -4.56 13.80
CA VAL A 91 -0.13 -4.36 12.35
C VAL A 91 -1.19 -5.25 11.71
N HIS A 92 -1.97 -4.67 10.82
CA HIS A 92 -3.05 -5.30 10.08
C HIS A 92 -2.78 -5.23 8.57
N PHE A 93 -2.80 -6.37 7.91
CA PHE A 93 -2.81 -6.48 6.45
C PHE A 93 -4.12 -7.11 5.99
N ILE A 94 -4.58 -6.74 4.80
CA ILE A 94 -5.71 -7.38 4.13
C ILE A 94 -5.23 -8.04 2.84
N PHE A 95 -5.55 -9.32 2.68
CA PHE A 95 -5.29 -10.08 1.46
C PHE A 95 -6.56 -10.72 0.92
N LEU A 96 -6.99 -10.27 -0.26
CA LEU A 96 -8.16 -10.82 -0.94
C LEU A 96 -7.71 -11.78 -2.05
N GLN A 97 -7.74 -13.08 -1.74
CA GLN A 97 -7.37 -14.15 -2.66
C GLN A 97 -8.31 -14.15 -3.87
N ARG A 98 -7.78 -14.02 -5.09
CA ARG A 98 -8.63 -14.02 -6.28
C ARG A 98 -9.21 -15.40 -6.52
N HIS A 99 -10.47 -15.44 -6.93
CA HIS A 99 -11.10 -16.65 -7.41
C HIS A 99 -12.13 -16.34 -8.53
N PRO A 100 -12.08 -17.00 -9.70
CA PRO A 100 -11.15 -18.06 -10.09
C PRO A 100 -9.70 -17.57 -10.16
N LEU A 101 -8.75 -18.50 -9.97
CA LEU A 101 -7.33 -18.18 -10.09
C LEU A 101 -7.00 -17.81 -11.54
N GLY A 102 -6.13 -16.82 -11.73
CA GLY A 102 -5.64 -16.47 -13.06
C GLY A 102 -4.73 -17.54 -13.67
N HIS A 103 -4.09 -18.36 -12.84
CA HIS A 103 -3.14 -19.41 -13.23
C HIS A 103 -3.27 -20.61 -12.29
N ALA A 104 -2.91 -21.81 -12.74
CA ALA A 104 -2.88 -23.00 -11.88
C ALA A 104 -1.77 -22.85 -10.83
N GLY A 105 -2.07 -22.98 -9.53
CA GLY A 105 -1.04 -22.80 -8.50
C GLY A 105 -1.53 -22.52 -7.07
N GLN A 106 -0.65 -21.90 -6.28
CA GLN A 106 -0.68 -21.78 -4.80
C GLN A 106 -1.27 -20.44 -4.29
N GLY A 107 -2.26 -19.88 -5.01
CA GLY A 107 -2.87 -18.57 -4.66
C GLY A 107 -2.08 -17.35 -5.17
N ASP A 108 -2.58 -16.15 -4.87
CA ASP A 108 -2.02 -14.87 -5.37
C ASP A 108 -1.11 -14.15 -4.37
N PHE A 109 -0.90 -14.71 -3.18
CA PHE A 109 0.04 -14.14 -2.21
C PHE A 109 1.46 -14.40 -2.70
N ASP A 110 2.12 -13.37 -3.22
CA ASP A 110 3.39 -13.46 -3.94
C ASP A 110 4.58 -12.93 -3.12
N PHE A 111 5.75 -12.88 -3.76
CA PHE A 111 6.98 -12.39 -3.14
C PHE A 111 6.91 -10.91 -2.73
N LEU A 112 6.15 -10.09 -3.45
CA LEU A 112 5.97 -8.68 -3.09
C LEU A 112 5.15 -8.56 -1.80
N ALA A 113 4.06 -9.32 -1.70
CA ALA A 113 3.24 -9.41 -0.49
C ALA A 113 4.05 -9.92 0.71
N TYR A 114 4.92 -10.91 0.48
CA TYR A 114 5.87 -11.37 1.48
C TYR A 114 6.78 -10.25 2.00
N LEU A 115 7.42 -9.49 1.10
CA LEU A 115 8.31 -8.39 1.47
C LEU A 115 7.57 -7.28 2.24
N SER A 116 6.32 -6.99 1.88
CA SER A 116 5.49 -6.01 2.59
C SER A 116 5.28 -6.41 4.04
N VAL A 117 4.80 -7.63 4.30
CA VAL A 117 4.61 -8.14 5.67
C VAL A 117 5.94 -8.24 6.43
N ARG A 118 7.00 -8.71 5.74
CA ARG A 118 8.34 -8.82 6.35
C ARG A 118 8.91 -7.47 6.77
N SER A 119 8.69 -6.44 5.96
CA SER A 119 9.14 -5.08 6.28
C SER A 119 8.50 -4.55 7.56
N ALA A 120 7.20 -4.82 7.78
CA ALA A 120 6.50 -4.46 9.01
C ALA A 120 7.08 -5.21 10.23
N ILE A 121 7.30 -6.52 10.11
CA ILE A 121 7.91 -7.33 11.18
C ILE A 121 9.29 -6.76 11.58
N VAL A 122 10.13 -6.45 10.59
CA VAL A 122 11.52 -6.00 10.81
C VAL A 122 11.57 -4.57 11.35
N SER A 123 10.89 -3.63 10.69
CA SER A 123 11.02 -2.20 10.97
C SER A 123 10.14 -1.72 12.12
N LEU A 124 8.90 -2.23 12.23
CA LEU A 124 7.95 -1.78 13.26
C LEU A 124 8.09 -2.55 14.57
N ARG A 125 8.64 -3.77 14.52
CA ARG A 125 8.72 -4.71 15.66
C ARG A 125 7.40 -4.75 16.45
N PRO A 126 6.28 -5.08 15.77
CA PRO A 126 4.96 -4.95 16.36
C PRO A 126 4.70 -6.03 17.41
N ASP A 127 3.76 -5.76 18.31
CA ASP A 127 3.31 -6.74 19.30
C ASP A 127 2.64 -7.95 18.61
N ARG A 128 1.89 -7.67 17.53
CA ARG A 128 1.21 -8.66 16.71
C ARG A 128 1.12 -8.20 15.25
N VAL A 129 1.16 -9.16 14.34
CA VAL A 129 0.83 -8.97 12.92
C VAL A 129 -0.35 -9.85 12.57
N LEU A 130 -1.44 -9.26 12.09
CA LEU A 130 -2.64 -9.96 11.66
C LEU A 130 -2.78 -9.83 10.15
N LEU A 131 -2.78 -10.97 9.46
CA LEU A 131 -3.10 -11.05 8.04
C LEU A 131 -4.55 -11.49 7.90
N HIS A 132 -5.40 -10.50 7.66
CA HIS A 132 -6.81 -10.71 7.43
C HIS A 132 -7.02 -11.14 5.98
N TYR A 133 -7.74 -12.23 5.74
CA TYR A 133 -7.93 -12.72 4.38
C TYR A 133 -9.36 -13.18 4.07
N SER A 134 -9.72 -13.03 2.80
CA SER A 134 -10.98 -13.50 2.22
C SER A 134 -10.80 -13.80 0.74
N TYR A 135 -11.88 -14.13 0.04
CA TYR A 135 -11.89 -14.46 -1.39
C TYR A 135 -12.70 -13.45 -2.19
N THR A 136 -12.22 -13.06 -3.37
CA THR A 136 -12.97 -12.16 -4.28
C THR A 136 -14.10 -12.86 -5.04
N GLY A 137 -14.15 -14.20 -5.02
CA GLY A 137 -15.18 -15.01 -5.64
C GLY A 137 -15.46 -16.28 -4.83
N GLN A 138 -16.40 -17.14 -5.27
CA GLN A 138 -16.73 -18.37 -4.56
C GLN A 138 -15.56 -19.38 -4.60
N PRO A 139 -14.90 -19.72 -3.48
CA PRO A 139 -13.85 -20.72 -3.49
C PRO A 139 -14.42 -22.10 -3.85
N TYR A 140 -13.68 -22.89 -4.65
CA TYR A 140 -14.10 -24.23 -5.08
C TYR A 140 -14.53 -25.15 -3.92
N SER A 141 -13.93 -24.97 -2.73
CA SER A 141 -14.22 -25.76 -1.53
C SER A 141 -15.60 -25.53 -0.90
N GLN A 142 -16.37 -24.51 -1.33
CA GLN A 142 -17.74 -24.28 -0.85
C GLN A 142 -18.84 -24.83 -1.79
N ARG A 143 -18.48 -25.44 -2.93
CA ARG A 143 -19.45 -26.15 -3.79
C ARG A 143 -19.79 -27.55 -3.29
N ALA A 144 -18.99 -28.13 -2.39
CA ALA A 144 -19.24 -29.43 -1.79
C ALA A 144 -19.60 -29.26 -0.31
N ASN A 145 -20.89 -29.42 -0.01
CA ASN A 145 -21.44 -29.71 1.32
C ASN A 145 -21.28 -28.63 2.39
N GLY A 146 -22.05 -27.54 2.30
CA GLY A 146 -22.85 -26.91 3.38
C GLY A 146 -22.46 -26.98 4.87
N THR A 147 -21.20 -27.23 5.23
CA THR A 147 -20.72 -27.35 6.59
C THR A 147 -19.55 -26.39 6.79
N THR A 148 -19.78 -25.47 7.72
CA THR A 148 -18.83 -24.70 8.53
C THR A 148 -17.36 -25.12 8.42
N GLU A 149 -16.52 -24.12 8.13
CA GLU A 149 -15.12 -24.03 8.58
C GLU A 149 -14.24 -25.24 8.22
N ALA A 150 -13.90 -25.37 6.94
CA ALA A 150 -12.68 -26.09 6.59
C ALA A 150 -11.50 -25.39 7.27
N ARG A 151 -10.95 -26.03 8.32
CA ARG A 151 -9.73 -25.61 9.04
C ARG A 151 -8.51 -25.54 8.12
N ASP A 152 -8.53 -26.32 7.05
CA ASP A 152 -7.49 -26.35 6.03
C ASP A 152 -7.94 -25.52 4.81
N ASP A 153 -7.13 -24.53 4.45
CA ASP A 153 -7.27 -23.73 3.23
C ASP A 153 -6.02 -23.93 2.36
N PRO A 154 -6.04 -24.85 1.37
CA PRO A 154 -4.85 -25.21 0.61
C PRO A 154 -4.19 -24.05 -0.14
N LEU A 155 -4.93 -23.02 -0.55
CA LEU A 155 -4.35 -21.85 -1.24
C LEU A 155 -3.59 -20.95 -0.28
N ILE A 156 -3.91 -21.01 1.01
CA ILE A 156 -3.25 -20.23 2.07
C ILE A 156 -2.18 -21.08 2.75
N ASP A 157 -2.53 -22.29 3.20
CA ASP A 157 -1.67 -23.18 3.97
C ASP A 157 -0.48 -23.73 3.17
N ARG A 158 -0.63 -23.89 1.85
CA ARG A 158 0.44 -24.38 0.98
C ARG A 158 1.20 -23.26 0.28
N ASN A 159 0.76 -22.00 0.41
CA ASN A 159 1.47 -20.88 -0.15
C ASN A 159 2.85 -20.74 0.52
N PRO A 160 3.96 -20.68 -0.23
CA PRO A 160 5.29 -20.81 0.33
C PRO A 160 5.68 -19.56 1.12
N TRP A 161 5.18 -18.40 0.70
CA TRP A 161 5.41 -17.10 1.33
C TRP A 161 4.65 -16.95 2.63
N ILE A 162 3.37 -17.35 2.67
CA ILE A 162 2.59 -17.36 3.91
C ILE A 162 3.20 -18.34 4.92
N ARG A 163 3.65 -19.53 4.47
CA ARG A 163 4.31 -20.50 5.35
C ARG A 163 5.57 -19.95 6.02
N ARG A 164 6.36 -19.14 5.31
CA ARG A 164 7.54 -18.47 5.87
C ARG A 164 7.17 -17.46 6.96
N LEU A 165 6.04 -16.76 6.80
CA LEU A 165 5.57 -15.76 7.75
C LEU A 165 4.84 -16.34 8.98
N LYS A 166 4.43 -17.61 8.93
CA LYS A 166 3.51 -18.24 9.91
C LYS A 166 3.97 -18.15 11.37
N ALA A 167 5.26 -18.06 11.64
CA ALA A 167 5.79 -17.93 13.00
C ALA A 167 5.55 -16.53 13.62
N ASN A 168 5.33 -15.51 12.79
CA ASN A 168 5.20 -14.11 13.22
C ASN A 168 3.86 -13.47 12.85
N VAL A 169 3.00 -14.20 12.13
CA VAL A 169 1.74 -13.69 11.58
C VAL A 169 0.58 -14.56 12.00
N GLU A 170 -0.47 -13.92 12.51
CA GLU A 170 -1.76 -14.53 12.80
C GLU A 170 -2.69 -14.39 11.58
N LEU A 171 -3.22 -15.52 11.11
CA LEU A 171 -4.15 -15.54 9.99
C LEU A 171 -5.59 -15.36 10.50
N VAL A 172 -6.28 -14.33 10.02
CA VAL A 172 -7.68 -14.06 10.36
C VAL A 172 -8.55 -14.24 9.14
N ARG A 173 -9.31 -15.33 9.09
CA ARG A 173 -10.24 -15.60 7.98
C ARG A 173 -11.53 -14.82 8.16
N HIS A 174 -11.90 -14.04 7.15
CA HIS A 174 -13.19 -13.36 7.10
C HIS A 174 -14.18 -14.16 6.26
N ARG A 175 -15.46 -14.07 6.62
CA ARG A 175 -16.54 -14.56 5.77
C ARG A 175 -16.59 -13.71 4.49
N ARG A 176 -17.24 -14.25 3.46
CA ARG A 176 -17.44 -13.56 2.19
C ARG A 176 -17.96 -12.14 2.45
N LEU A 177 -17.25 -11.16 1.91
CA LEU A 177 -17.70 -9.78 1.83
C LEU A 177 -18.66 -9.67 0.63
N ASP A 178 -19.64 -8.78 0.70
CA ASP A 178 -20.74 -8.71 -0.27
C ASP A 178 -20.23 -8.65 -1.72
N SER A 179 -20.68 -9.60 -2.56
CA SER A 179 -20.26 -9.71 -3.97
C SER A 179 -20.94 -8.70 -4.89
N SER A 180 -21.80 -7.85 -4.35
CA SER A 180 -22.42 -6.75 -5.11
C SER A 180 -21.40 -5.70 -5.55
N LEU A 181 -20.21 -5.69 -4.93
CA LEU A 181 -19.11 -4.82 -5.29
C LEU A 181 -18.27 -5.45 -6.39
N HIS A 182 -18.14 -4.73 -7.52
CA HIS A 182 -17.33 -5.17 -8.66
C HIS A 182 -15.82 -5.08 -8.42
N HIS A 183 -15.41 -4.39 -7.35
CA HIS A 183 -14.02 -4.04 -7.06
C HIS A 183 -13.61 -4.52 -5.67
N ALA A 184 -12.61 -5.39 -5.62
CA ALA A 184 -12.09 -5.96 -4.38
C ALA A 184 -11.44 -4.89 -3.49
N GLU A 185 -10.97 -3.82 -4.10
CA GLU A 185 -10.36 -2.65 -3.48
C GLU A 185 -11.34 -1.97 -2.51
N HIS A 186 -12.60 -1.81 -2.91
CA HIS A 186 -13.64 -1.24 -2.04
C HIS A 186 -14.00 -2.16 -0.86
N LEU A 187 -13.87 -3.48 -1.02
CA LEU A 187 -14.04 -4.42 0.08
C LEU A 187 -12.91 -4.28 1.10
N ALA A 188 -11.68 -4.09 0.63
CA ALA A 188 -10.54 -3.81 1.51
C ALA A 188 -10.67 -2.44 2.18
N ASP A 189 -11.26 -1.44 1.51
CA ASP A 189 -11.49 -0.10 2.05
C ASP A 189 -12.42 -0.08 3.27
N THR A 190 -13.52 -0.83 3.25
CA THR A 190 -14.40 -0.91 4.43
C THR A 190 -13.79 -1.76 5.53
N MET A 191 -13.22 -2.91 5.15
CA MET A 191 -12.65 -3.87 6.08
C MET A 191 -11.47 -3.30 6.88
N ARG A 192 -10.60 -2.48 6.28
CA ARG A 192 -9.49 -1.84 7.02
C ARG A 192 -10.00 -0.88 8.09
N LEU A 193 -11.06 -0.13 7.80
CA LEU A 193 -11.66 0.80 8.75
C LEU A 193 -12.40 0.07 9.87
N GLU A 194 -13.11 -1.02 9.55
CA GLU A 194 -13.75 -1.89 10.54
C GLU A 194 -12.72 -2.49 11.52
N VAL A 195 -11.61 -3.00 10.99
CA VAL A 195 -10.52 -3.57 11.81
C VAL A 195 -9.89 -2.50 12.70
N LEU A 196 -9.54 -1.33 12.15
CA LEU A 196 -8.96 -0.23 12.93
C LEU A 196 -9.95 0.33 13.96
N LEU A 197 -11.24 0.40 13.64
CA LEU A 197 -12.24 0.86 14.60
C LEU A 197 -12.35 -0.11 15.78
N ALA A 198 -12.33 -1.42 15.53
CA ALA A 198 -12.47 -2.44 16.56
C ALA A 198 -11.20 -2.64 17.40
N HIS A 199 -10.02 -2.61 16.78
CA HIS A 199 -8.76 -3.03 17.39
C HIS A 199 -7.73 -1.92 17.53
N GLY A 200 -7.90 -0.80 16.82
CA GLY A 200 -6.85 0.18 16.61
C GLY A 200 -5.69 -0.42 15.81
N GLY A 201 -4.52 0.18 15.95
CA GLY A 201 -3.30 -0.33 15.35
C GLY A 201 -2.89 0.41 14.08
N ILE A 202 -2.13 -0.28 13.25
CA ILE A 202 -1.54 0.19 12.01
C ILE A 202 -2.05 -0.72 10.89
N TYR A 203 -2.85 -0.17 9.98
CA TYR A 203 -3.16 -0.83 8.73
C TYR A 203 -2.12 -0.49 7.67
N MET A 204 -1.75 -1.49 6.86
CA MET A 204 -0.91 -1.33 5.69
C MET A 204 -1.46 -2.14 4.51
N ASP A 205 -1.53 -1.54 3.32
CA ASP A 205 -1.76 -2.26 2.07
C ASP A 205 -0.64 -3.30 1.85
N ILE A 206 -0.96 -4.40 1.15
CA ILE A 206 -0.04 -5.55 0.98
C ILE A 206 1.13 -5.27 0.02
N ASP A 207 1.26 -4.04 -0.44
CA ASP A 207 2.36 -3.49 -1.21
C ASP A 207 2.88 -2.16 -0.63
N ALA A 208 2.60 -1.92 0.66
CA ALA A 208 3.26 -0.91 1.47
C ALA A 208 4.37 -1.54 2.32
N PHE A 209 5.49 -0.82 2.46
CA PHE A 209 6.71 -1.31 3.11
C PHE A 209 7.11 -0.38 4.24
N ALA A 210 7.19 -0.90 5.46
CA ALA A 210 7.64 -0.14 6.61
C ALA A 210 9.17 -0.02 6.57
N LEU A 211 9.68 1.20 6.40
CA LEU A 211 11.10 1.44 6.28
C LEU A 211 11.76 1.79 7.61
N ARG A 212 11.00 2.37 8.54
CA ARG A 212 11.48 2.81 9.86
C ARG A 212 10.41 2.53 10.93
N PRO A 213 10.79 2.53 12.22
CA PRO A 213 9.84 2.43 13.31
C PRO A 213 8.82 3.58 13.28
N PHE A 214 7.57 3.29 13.64
CA PHE A 214 6.48 4.28 13.73
C PHE A 214 6.35 4.88 15.15
N THR A 215 7.30 4.63 16.05
CA THR A 215 7.25 4.95 17.49
C THR A 215 6.67 6.35 17.79
N ASP A 216 7.15 7.37 17.08
CA ASP A 216 6.77 8.76 17.33
C ASP A 216 5.32 9.02 16.92
N ILE A 217 4.91 8.55 15.73
CA ILE A 217 3.55 8.76 15.22
C ILE A 217 2.50 7.92 15.98
N LEU A 218 2.89 6.82 16.62
CA LEU A 218 1.99 6.06 17.49
C LEU A 218 1.75 6.77 18.84
N SER A 219 2.64 7.70 19.19
CA SER A 219 2.61 8.48 20.42
C SER A 219 1.98 9.86 20.26
N THR A 220 1.40 10.16 19.09
CA THR A 220 0.73 11.44 18.82
C THR A 220 -0.27 11.78 19.93
N PRO A 221 -0.23 13.00 20.51
CA PRO A 221 -1.11 13.37 21.61
C PRO A 221 -2.57 13.50 21.17
N ARG A 222 -3.49 13.23 22.10
CA ARG A 222 -4.91 13.60 21.95
C ARG A 222 -5.03 15.12 21.69
N PRO A 223 -6.04 15.59 20.94
CA PRO A 223 -7.22 14.85 20.46
C PRO A 223 -7.04 14.06 19.16
N HIS A 224 -5.86 14.07 18.53
CA HIS A 224 -5.65 13.34 17.27
C HIS A 224 -5.76 11.84 17.50
N ASP A 225 -6.72 11.18 16.87
CA ASP A 225 -7.01 9.75 17.03
C ASP A 225 -6.60 8.89 15.84
N VAL A 226 -6.19 9.53 14.75
CA VAL A 226 -5.76 8.90 13.51
C VAL A 226 -4.54 9.62 12.96
N VAL A 227 -3.59 8.87 12.40
CA VAL A 227 -2.48 9.37 11.62
C VAL A 227 -2.66 8.95 10.16
N LEU A 228 -2.56 9.91 9.25
CA LEU A 228 -2.72 9.72 7.80
C LEU A 228 -1.67 10.52 7.03
N GLY A 229 -1.19 9.98 5.89
CA GLY A 229 -0.24 10.66 5.02
C GLY A 229 -0.89 11.36 3.83
N ASN A 230 -0.36 12.52 3.44
CA ASN A 230 -0.73 13.18 2.19
C ASN A 230 -0.21 12.37 0.98
N GLU A 231 -1.06 12.10 -0.01
CA GLU A 231 -0.71 11.22 -1.16
C GLU A 231 0.35 11.83 -2.10
N GLY A 232 0.46 13.16 -2.13
CA GLY A 232 1.39 13.86 -3.01
C GLY A 232 1.58 15.34 -2.66
N GLY A 233 2.43 16.02 -3.43
CA GLY A 233 2.86 17.40 -3.15
C GLY A 233 1.74 18.44 -3.16
N ASN A 234 0.62 18.16 -3.83
CA ASN A 234 -0.58 19.00 -3.81
C ASN A 234 -1.46 18.85 -2.57
N ARG A 235 -1.21 17.85 -1.71
CA ARG A 235 -2.04 17.57 -0.51
C ARG A 235 -3.53 17.46 -0.83
N ALA A 236 -3.85 17.00 -2.04
CA ALA A 236 -5.23 16.88 -2.51
C ALA A 236 -6.00 15.74 -1.82
N GLY A 237 -5.29 14.85 -1.12
CA GLY A 237 -5.88 13.67 -0.50
C GLY A 237 -5.01 13.05 0.58
N LEU A 238 -5.66 12.38 1.53
CA LEU A 238 -5.05 11.58 2.58
C LEU A 238 -5.28 10.11 2.23
N CYS A 239 -4.21 9.40 1.87
CA CYS A 239 -4.31 8.05 1.32
C CYS A 239 -4.48 6.99 2.42
N ASN A 240 -5.35 6.00 2.16
CA ASN A 240 -5.70 4.95 3.10
C ASN A 240 -4.84 3.68 3.02
N ALA A 241 -3.76 3.71 2.23
CA ALA A 241 -2.83 2.59 2.10
C ALA A 241 -1.99 2.37 3.35
N ILE A 242 -1.82 3.40 4.20
CA ILE A 242 -1.25 3.29 5.54
C ILE A 242 -2.07 4.16 6.48
N VAL A 243 -2.62 3.58 7.54
CA VAL A 243 -3.43 4.28 8.54
C VAL A 243 -3.05 3.78 9.92
N ALA A 244 -2.70 4.68 10.83
CA ALA A 244 -2.55 4.33 12.24
C ALA A 244 -3.68 4.98 13.04
N ALA A 245 -4.39 4.22 13.87
CA ALA A 245 -5.56 4.74 14.58
C ALA A 245 -5.73 4.10 15.96
N ARG A 246 -6.27 4.87 16.90
CA ARG A 246 -6.76 4.32 18.16
C ARG A 246 -8.04 3.50 17.93
N PRO A 247 -8.30 2.46 18.73
CA PRO A 247 -9.60 1.81 18.73
C PRO A 247 -10.69 2.82 19.10
N ASN A 248 -11.89 2.64 18.55
CA ASN A 248 -13.03 3.56 18.71
C ASN A 248 -12.74 5.01 18.27
N SER A 249 -11.86 5.20 17.29
CA SER A 249 -11.59 6.52 16.72
C SER A 249 -12.84 7.12 16.08
N ALA A 250 -13.21 8.32 16.54
CA ALA A 250 -14.37 9.05 16.02
C ALA A 250 -14.22 9.40 14.53
N PHE A 251 -12.99 9.67 14.08
CA PHE A 251 -12.70 9.93 12.68
C PHE A 251 -12.88 8.67 11.83
N VAL A 252 -12.34 7.52 12.27
CA VAL A 252 -12.49 6.24 11.56
C VAL A 252 -13.96 5.84 11.48
N GLU A 253 -14.71 6.00 12.57
CA GLU A 253 -16.14 5.71 12.58
C GLU A 253 -16.89 6.58 11.55
N ARG A 254 -16.68 7.90 11.57
CA ARG A 254 -17.33 8.80 10.61
C ARG A 254 -16.94 8.50 9.17
N TRP A 255 -15.68 8.20 8.92
CA TRP A 255 -15.23 7.79 7.60
C TRP A 255 -15.90 6.48 7.16
N LEU A 256 -15.94 5.45 8.02
CA LEU A 256 -16.65 4.20 7.73
C LEU A 256 -18.14 4.42 7.45
N GLN A 257 -18.81 5.33 8.17
CA GLN A 257 -20.21 5.67 7.91
C GLN A 257 -20.44 6.22 6.49
N THR A 258 -19.45 6.86 5.88
CA THR A 258 -19.59 7.40 4.51
C THR A 258 -19.77 6.33 3.44
N TYR A 259 -19.34 5.08 3.70
CA TYR A 259 -19.55 3.96 2.79
C TYR A 259 -20.99 3.42 2.81
N LYS A 260 -21.82 3.80 3.79
CA LYS A 260 -23.19 3.30 3.90
C LYS A 260 -24.10 3.90 2.83
N GLY A 261 -24.72 3.03 2.04
CA GLY A 261 -25.72 3.43 1.04
C GLY A 261 -25.15 4.07 -0.23
N VAL A 262 -23.83 4.01 -0.42
CA VAL A 262 -23.15 4.52 -1.62
C VAL A 262 -22.97 3.41 -2.66
N ASP A 263 -23.18 3.75 -3.93
CA ASP A 263 -22.83 2.89 -5.06
C ASP A 263 -21.34 3.05 -5.39
N LEU A 264 -20.50 2.29 -4.69
CA LEU A 264 -19.04 2.36 -4.82
C LEU A 264 -18.55 1.99 -6.23
N ASN A 265 -19.38 1.35 -7.06
CA ASN A 265 -19.01 1.01 -8.44
C ASN A 265 -18.85 2.24 -9.36
N LYS A 266 -19.27 3.43 -8.91
CA LYS A 266 -19.15 4.69 -9.67
C LYS A 266 -17.97 5.57 -9.25
N GLU A 267 -17.27 5.24 -8.17
CA GLU A 267 -16.26 6.11 -7.57
C GLU A 267 -15.04 5.33 -7.06
N TRP A 268 -13.97 5.26 -7.87
CA TRP A 268 -12.81 4.42 -7.56
C TRP A 268 -11.93 4.92 -6.40
N ASN A 269 -11.52 6.19 -6.38
CA ASN A 269 -10.54 6.71 -5.40
C ASN A 269 -11.10 7.73 -4.41
N TYR A 270 -12.34 8.19 -4.61
CA TYR A 270 -12.89 9.31 -3.86
C TYR A 270 -12.96 8.98 -2.36
N HIS A 271 -13.55 7.84 -2.00
CA HIS A 271 -13.73 7.43 -0.62
C HIS A 271 -12.42 7.02 0.09
N SER A 272 -11.42 6.59 -0.68
CA SER A 272 -10.15 6.06 -0.17
C SER A 272 -9.08 7.15 0.01
N VAL A 273 -9.19 8.28 -0.70
CA VAL A 273 -8.13 9.32 -0.73
C VAL A 273 -8.66 10.75 -0.57
N VAL A 274 -9.69 11.13 -1.34
CA VAL A 274 -10.19 12.53 -1.35
C VAL A 274 -11.10 12.82 -0.17
N LEU A 275 -12.04 11.94 0.11
CA LEU A 275 -13.02 12.08 1.18
C LEU A 275 -12.37 12.16 2.58
N PRO A 276 -11.35 11.38 2.92
CA PRO A 276 -10.61 11.53 4.18
C PRO A 276 -10.02 12.93 4.35
N LYS A 277 -9.50 13.54 3.26
CA LYS A 277 -9.00 14.91 3.31
C LYS A 277 -10.12 15.92 3.57
N LEU A 278 -11.28 15.75 2.93
CA LEU A 278 -12.44 16.60 3.16
C LEU A 278 -13.00 16.46 4.58
N LEU A 279 -12.97 15.24 5.15
CA LEU A 279 -13.34 14.99 6.53
C LEU A 279 -12.33 15.62 7.51
N ALA A 280 -11.03 15.48 7.24
CA ALA A 280 -9.96 16.08 8.06
C ALA A 280 -10.08 17.60 8.09
N ALA A 281 -10.42 18.25 6.97
CA ALA A 281 -10.68 19.69 6.94
C ALA A 281 -11.88 20.13 7.81
N LYS A 282 -12.87 19.25 8.01
CA LYS A 282 -14.02 19.50 8.90
C LYS A 282 -13.75 19.15 10.36
N HIS A 283 -12.78 18.26 10.61
CA HIS A 283 -12.44 17.73 11.93
C HIS A 283 -10.91 17.72 12.13
N PRO A 284 -10.25 18.89 12.08
CA PRO A 284 -8.78 18.98 12.05
C PRO A 284 -8.12 18.45 13.33
N ASP A 285 -8.84 18.50 14.45
CA ASP A 285 -8.33 18.06 15.75
C ASP A 285 -8.26 16.52 15.87
N GLU A 286 -8.91 15.77 14.98
CA GLU A 286 -8.98 14.30 15.08
C GLU A 286 -7.94 13.58 14.24
N VAL A 287 -7.30 14.29 13.30
CA VAL A 287 -6.33 13.72 12.36
C VAL A 287 -4.98 14.37 12.54
N CYS A 288 -3.95 13.55 12.65
CA CYS A 288 -2.57 13.94 12.57
C CYS A 288 -2.07 13.68 11.14
N GLU A 289 -1.99 14.75 10.35
CA GLU A 289 -1.57 14.64 8.95
C GLU A 289 -0.04 14.61 8.83
N LEU A 290 0.49 13.62 8.12
CA LEU A 290 1.92 13.50 7.82
C LEU A 290 2.25 14.14 6.46
N PRO A 291 3.50 14.64 6.30
CA PRO A 291 3.92 15.22 5.03
C PRO A 291 3.98 14.15 3.93
N PRO A 292 3.95 14.56 2.64
CA PRO A 292 3.93 13.60 1.53
C PRO A 292 5.09 12.60 1.53
N ASP A 293 6.28 12.99 1.99
CA ASP A 293 7.47 12.13 2.08
C ASP A 293 7.46 11.12 3.22
N ALA A 294 6.51 11.17 4.15
CA ALA A 294 6.46 10.22 5.25
C ALA A 294 6.07 8.81 4.79
N PHE A 295 5.01 8.70 3.97
CA PHE A 295 4.45 7.41 3.53
C PHE A 295 4.40 7.22 2.01
N PHE A 296 4.15 8.30 1.26
CA PHE A 296 3.63 8.19 -0.12
C PHE A 296 4.52 8.85 -1.18
N TRP A 297 5.63 9.48 -0.80
CA TRP A 297 6.69 9.82 -1.74
C TRP A 297 7.68 8.65 -1.85
N PRO A 298 8.07 8.22 -3.05
CA PRO A 298 7.58 8.67 -4.36
C PRO A 298 6.14 8.19 -4.64
N THR A 299 5.41 9.00 -5.40
CA THR A 299 3.96 8.81 -5.63
C THR A 299 3.66 7.81 -6.74
N TRP A 300 2.36 7.56 -6.98
CA TRP A 300 1.86 6.66 -8.02
C TRP A 300 2.11 7.14 -9.47
N THR A 301 2.62 8.36 -9.67
CA THR A 301 2.76 8.93 -11.01
C THR A 301 3.76 8.15 -11.86
N TRP A 302 3.60 8.20 -13.18
CA TRP A 302 4.42 7.42 -14.10
C TRP A 302 5.92 7.65 -13.88
N ARG A 303 6.32 8.91 -13.68
CA ARG A 303 7.72 9.31 -13.52
C ARG A 303 8.31 8.84 -12.20
N HIS A 304 7.56 8.96 -11.11
CA HIS A 304 8.00 8.53 -9.79
C HIS A 304 8.13 7.00 -9.70
N VAL A 305 7.17 6.25 -10.26
CA VAL A 305 7.27 4.79 -10.40
C VAL A 305 8.47 4.42 -11.26
N GLN A 306 8.67 5.07 -12.41
CA GLN A 306 9.83 4.82 -13.26
C GLN A 306 11.15 5.11 -12.53
N TRP A 307 11.25 6.23 -11.83
CA TRP A 307 12.42 6.63 -11.06
C TRP A 307 12.78 5.62 -9.96
N MET A 308 11.80 4.98 -9.33
CA MET A 308 12.09 3.93 -8.34
C MET A 308 12.70 2.67 -8.92
N HIS A 309 12.36 2.34 -10.17
CA HIS A 309 12.65 1.03 -10.76
C HIS A 309 13.64 1.08 -11.93
N GLU A 310 14.04 2.27 -12.39
CA GLU A 310 15.08 2.38 -13.41
C GLU A 310 16.42 1.85 -12.85
N PRO A 311 17.21 1.12 -13.67
CA PRO A 311 18.55 0.71 -13.28
C PRO A 311 19.43 1.92 -12.98
N ILE A 312 20.19 1.83 -11.89
CA ILE A 312 21.17 2.84 -11.49
C ILE A 312 22.58 2.24 -11.57
N ASP A 313 23.57 3.10 -11.75
CA ASP A 313 24.97 2.65 -11.76
C ASP A 313 25.49 2.36 -10.35
N ARG A 314 26.67 1.73 -10.27
CA ARG A 314 27.28 1.35 -8.98
C ARG A 314 27.62 2.55 -8.09
N ALA A 315 27.93 3.71 -8.66
CA ALA A 315 28.29 4.89 -7.88
C ALA A 315 27.02 5.47 -7.22
N GLU A 316 25.94 5.55 -7.99
CA GLU A 316 24.63 5.95 -7.50
C GLU A 316 24.08 4.94 -6.47
N ALA A 317 24.21 3.64 -6.71
CA ALA A 317 23.77 2.60 -5.77
C ALA A 317 24.45 2.74 -4.40
N ARG A 318 25.79 2.93 -4.38
CA ARG A 318 26.54 3.18 -3.14
C ARG A 318 26.09 4.45 -2.44
N TRP A 319 25.80 5.50 -3.20
CA TRP A 319 25.31 6.76 -2.63
C TRP A 319 23.96 6.56 -1.93
N TRP A 320 23.01 5.88 -2.58
CA TRP A 320 21.70 5.59 -1.98
C TRP A 320 21.80 4.66 -0.78
N GLN A 321 22.68 3.65 -0.81
CA GLN A 321 22.93 2.79 0.35
C GLN A 321 23.44 3.60 1.54
N GLY A 322 24.44 4.46 1.34
CA GLY A 322 24.93 5.35 2.39
C GLY A 322 23.85 6.33 2.87
N LYS A 323 22.97 6.79 1.98
CA LYS A 323 21.84 7.64 2.36
C LYS A 323 20.82 6.88 3.22
N MET A 324 20.50 5.64 2.87
CA MET A 324 19.62 4.77 3.67
C MET A 324 20.21 4.47 5.05
N GLU A 325 21.52 4.26 5.16
CA GLU A 325 22.19 4.11 6.45
C GLU A 325 22.02 5.36 7.33
N GLN A 326 22.16 6.56 6.74
CA GLN A 326 22.01 7.84 7.45
C GLN A 326 20.57 8.10 7.91
N THR A 327 19.58 7.76 7.10
CA THR A 327 18.16 8.02 7.38
C THR A 327 17.49 6.92 8.20
N GLY A 328 18.21 5.84 8.53
CA GLY A 328 17.66 4.67 9.23
C GLY A 328 16.83 3.74 8.33
N GLY A 329 17.02 3.80 7.01
CA GLY A 329 16.50 2.86 6.04
C GLY A 329 15.58 3.45 4.97
N GLY A 330 15.30 4.75 5.03
CA GLY A 330 14.54 5.48 4.00
C GLY A 330 15.44 6.08 2.92
N LEU A 331 14.88 6.49 1.79
CA LEU A 331 15.58 7.35 0.83
C LEU A 331 15.71 8.79 1.36
N PHE A 332 14.77 9.22 2.20
CA PHE A 332 14.66 10.60 2.71
C PHE A 332 14.49 10.63 4.23
N GLU A 333 14.79 11.77 4.83
CA GLU A 333 14.83 11.97 6.29
C GLU A 333 13.48 11.75 6.97
N ASN A 334 12.37 12.11 6.32
CA ASN A 334 11.03 11.93 6.88
C ASN A 334 10.40 10.58 6.53
N GLN A 335 11.03 9.80 5.65
CA GLN A 335 10.38 8.63 5.04
C GLN A 335 10.31 7.45 6.01
N LEU A 336 9.10 7.21 6.52
CA LEU A 336 8.79 6.10 7.41
C LEU A 336 8.39 4.84 6.63
N ALA A 337 7.76 5.01 5.48
CA ALA A 337 7.29 3.92 4.64
C ALA A 337 7.41 4.24 3.14
N TYR A 338 7.27 3.20 2.33
CA TYR A 338 7.17 3.30 0.88
C TYR A 338 5.96 2.49 0.40
N HIS A 339 5.14 3.07 -0.47
CA HIS A 339 4.05 2.38 -1.13
C HIS A 339 4.43 2.09 -2.58
N ALA A 340 4.36 0.83 -3.02
CA ALA A 340 4.82 0.44 -4.35
C ALA A 340 3.82 0.73 -5.48
N TRP A 341 2.58 1.10 -5.14
CA TRP A 341 1.53 1.43 -6.10
C TRP A 341 1.38 0.32 -7.14
N SER A 342 1.13 -0.92 -6.70
CA SER A 342 1.11 -2.10 -7.58
C SER A 342 0.20 -1.91 -8.79
N GLN A 343 -0.93 -1.23 -8.64
CA GLN A 343 -1.83 -0.87 -9.73
C GLN A 343 -1.14 -0.11 -10.88
N MET A 344 -0.06 0.63 -10.60
CA MET A 344 0.74 1.38 -11.59
C MET A 344 2.07 0.71 -11.95
N ALA A 345 2.67 -0.05 -11.02
CA ALA A 345 4.02 -0.59 -11.15
C ALA A 345 4.05 -2.08 -11.54
N ARG A 346 2.98 -2.85 -11.29
CA ARG A 346 2.97 -4.32 -11.33
C ARG A 346 3.42 -4.89 -12.67
N GLY A 347 2.71 -4.60 -13.76
CA GLY A 347 3.01 -5.14 -15.09
C GLY A 347 4.28 -4.58 -15.77
N ARG A 348 4.95 -3.59 -15.15
CA ARG A 348 6.20 -3.00 -15.68
C ARG A 348 7.42 -3.46 -14.89
N PHE A 349 7.30 -3.54 -13.56
CA PHE A 349 8.47 -3.67 -12.68
C PHE A 349 8.30 -4.73 -11.59
N LEU A 350 7.11 -4.94 -11.03
CA LEU A 350 6.96 -5.77 -9.83
C LEU A 350 6.69 -7.25 -10.11
N GLU A 351 6.01 -7.63 -11.19
CA GLU A 351 5.66 -9.05 -11.46
C GLU A 351 6.88 -9.95 -11.68
N ARG A 352 8.00 -9.37 -12.13
CA ARG A 352 9.26 -10.10 -12.36
C ARG A 352 10.11 -10.29 -11.11
N LEU A 353 9.72 -9.69 -9.98
CA LEU A 353 10.56 -9.68 -8.79
C LEU A 353 10.73 -11.09 -8.23
N THR A 354 11.97 -11.42 -7.93
CA THR A 354 12.40 -12.63 -7.23
C THR A 354 13.45 -12.21 -6.20
N PRO A 355 13.77 -13.07 -5.20
CA PRO A 355 14.88 -12.80 -4.29
C PRO A 355 16.17 -12.44 -5.03
N GLN A 356 16.50 -13.18 -6.09
CA GLN A 356 17.70 -12.96 -6.89
C GLN A 356 17.67 -11.60 -7.61
N VAL A 357 16.55 -11.23 -8.23
CA VAL A 357 16.41 -9.91 -8.90
C VAL A 357 16.60 -8.77 -7.90
N VAL A 358 16.03 -8.87 -6.70
CA VAL A 358 16.18 -7.85 -5.66
C VAL A 358 17.64 -7.75 -5.19
N ARG A 359 18.36 -8.87 -5.07
CA ARG A 359 19.77 -8.88 -4.68
C ARG A 359 20.72 -8.37 -5.76
N ASP A 360 20.49 -8.75 -7.00
CA ASP A 360 21.49 -8.57 -8.06
C ASP A 360 21.32 -7.28 -8.85
N GLU A 361 20.09 -6.77 -9.00
CA GLU A 361 19.82 -5.60 -9.80
C GLU A 361 19.75 -4.33 -8.94
N ASP A 362 20.60 -3.36 -9.25
CA ASP A 362 20.60 -2.06 -8.59
C ASP A 362 19.50 -1.16 -9.17
N THR A 363 18.42 -1.04 -8.40
CA THR A 363 17.37 -0.02 -8.56
C THR A 363 17.09 0.56 -7.17
N ARG A 364 16.54 1.78 -7.08
CA ARG A 364 16.23 2.41 -5.79
C ARG A 364 15.25 1.56 -4.97
N PHE A 365 14.26 0.95 -5.64
CA PHE A 365 13.35 -0.01 -5.02
C PHE A 365 14.08 -1.25 -4.49
N ASN A 366 14.88 -1.92 -5.32
CA ASN A 366 15.58 -3.14 -4.90
C ASN A 366 16.51 -2.87 -3.71
N LEU A 367 17.23 -1.75 -3.74
CA LEU A 367 18.09 -1.33 -2.62
C LEU A 367 17.30 -1.20 -1.30
N LEU A 368 16.10 -0.59 -1.33
CA LEU A 368 15.23 -0.52 -0.15
C LEU A 368 14.82 -1.90 0.35
N MET A 369 14.55 -2.84 -0.57
CA MET A 369 13.98 -4.14 -0.26
C MET A 369 15.00 -5.18 0.20
N ARG A 370 16.28 -5.05 -0.18
CA ARG A 370 17.34 -6.05 0.11
C ARG A 370 17.40 -6.46 1.57
N ARG A 371 17.25 -5.51 2.51
CA ARG A 371 17.28 -5.79 3.95
C ARG A 371 16.09 -6.60 4.49
N PHE A 372 15.05 -6.79 3.68
CA PHE A 372 13.87 -7.60 4.02
C PHE A 372 13.89 -8.97 3.33
N VAL A 373 14.86 -9.22 2.46
CA VAL A 373 15.09 -10.53 1.85
C VAL A 373 15.90 -11.37 2.83
N GLU A 374 15.37 -12.53 3.21
CA GLU A 374 16.10 -13.46 4.09
C GLU A 374 17.29 -14.09 3.36
N GLU A 375 18.33 -14.46 4.09
CA GLU A 375 19.56 -15.03 3.53
C GLU A 375 19.34 -16.41 2.87
N ASP A 376 18.34 -17.18 3.32
CA ASP A 376 18.02 -18.52 2.83
C ASP A 376 17.09 -18.56 1.60
N LEU A 377 16.75 -17.38 1.05
CA LEU A 377 15.86 -17.23 -0.12
C LEU A 377 16.55 -17.29 -1.48
#